data_AF-A0A417INT5-F1
#
_entry.id   AF-A0A417INT5-F1
#
_cell.length_a   1.000
_cell.length_b   1.000
_cell.length_c   1.000
_cell.angle_alpha   90.00
_cell.angle_beta   90.00
_cell.angle_gamma   90.00
#
_symmetry.space_group_name_H-M   'P 1'
#
loop_
_entity.id
_entity.type
_entity.pdbx_description
1 polymer ?
#
loop_
_entity_poly.entity_id
_entity_poly.type
_entity_poly.pdbx_seq_one_letter_code
_entity_poly.pdbx_strand_id
1 'polypeptide(L)'
;MKINDYNATLDEKMSEFDMWVTPSLGEIRDTPQFRVNLEQLKKGFDYMADITENFADVSHCSSSALAVNVLSYLSGENDDTAKDILDSICNVLLLATGKTDNNLKCQFPLMLKNQIGISTYPQKISGGRWRDKAIPRAFSMTDVTKIIVQLAGKDDYRIVFVESYFHLIVSDEDYAKQLWSLGNAYVSQKELGNADALISSIVIFQSRGSITATQGHIPETILRKYMTDWGLNAGTDFNTQDVEVGEILGDLPVDNKIKKRKYDFIVPFQSRRLGAKVFIQSQFYAGDSGSVSHKVVDQTDSTREVTLQKYPDAVFVEYLDGAGYFSSLNGDLRKMLAKPTTKDFIQIRTAPLKLRRALQGILFLTPLEIEHAVIRTSGKENEIYQLLRDEGYTDEEISRAFSLSVSEGNIVAYGEHKYAISPSRIEIVRKYCLLDVIANYGAPISIGNESGCLLVAGFETSWGLPQNEAIRIAQEVFPGLGELWSNVQDAFDDVQWLISRGFVITK
;
A
#
# COMPACT_ATOMS: atom_id res chain seq x y z
N MET A 1 24.57 -13.16 6.85
CA MET A 1 25.59 -12.61 7.76
C MET A 1 24.88 -11.75 8.79
N LYS A 2 25.28 -11.79 10.06
CA LYS A 2 24.68 -10.89 11.06
C LYS A 2 25.09 -9.44 10.79
N ILE A 3 24.11 -8.54 10.72
CA ILE A 3 24.30 -7.11 10.48
C ILE A 3 24.69 -6.45 11.81
N ASN A 4 25.71 -5.60 11.77
CA ASN A 4 26.17 -4.86 12.94
C ASN A 4 25.06 -3.99 13.53
N ASP A 5 24.98 -3.97 14.85
CA ASP A 5 24.07 -3.10 15.58
C ASP A 5 24.47 -1.63 15.41
N TYR A 6 23.47 -0.77 15.45
CA TYR A 6 23.65 0.67 15.41
C TYR A 6 22.64 1.32 16.35
N ASN A 7 23.15 2.16 17.25
CA ASN A 7 22.33 2.94 18.16
C ASN A 7 22.45 4.41 17.77
N ALA A 8 21.34 4.99 17.33
CA ALA A 8 21.25 6.37 16.89
C ALA A 8 20.44 7.22 17.87
N THR A 9 20.90 8.45 18.07
CA THR A 9 20.12 9.52 18.64
C THR A 9 18.89 9.84 17.78
N LEU A 10 17.92 10.54 18.35
CA LEU A 10 16.74 10.98 17.59
C LEU A 10 17.11 11.85 16.39
N ASP A 11 18.09 12.74 16.54
CA ASP A 11 18.48 13.63 15.43
C ASP A 11 19.21 12.89 14.31
N GLU A 12 20.02 11.88 14.62
CA GLU A 12 20.59 10.98 13.60
C GLU A 12 19.50 10.19 12.88
N LYS A 13 18.49 9.66 13.61
CA LYS A 13 17.33 8.99 13.00
C LYS A 13 16.54 9.92 12.08
N MET A 14 16.38 11.18 12.44
CA MET A 14 15.72 12.19 11.60
C MET A 14 16.55 12.52 10.35
N SER A 15 17.87 12.69 10.50
CA SER A 15 18.76 12.91 9.36
C SER A 15 18.78 11.71 8.40
N GLU A 16 18.75 10.49 8.93
CA GLU A 16 18.62 9.27 8.14
C GLU A 16 17.28 9.27 7.40
N PHE A 17 16.17 9.55 8.09
CA PHE A 17 14.84 9.59 7.49
C PHE A 17 14.83 10.50 6.24
N ASP A 18 15.37 11.70 6.37
CA ASP A 18 15.39 12.71 5.31
C ASP A 18 16.23 12.28 4.10
N MET A 19 17.34 11.55 4.32
CA MET A 19 18.20 11.05 3.26
C MET A 19 17.57 9.88 2.48
N TRP A 20 16.78 9.06 3.15
CA TRP A 20 16.28 7.79 2.63
C TRP A 20 14.77 7.78 2.32
N VAL A 21 14.08 8.91 2.51
CA VAL A 21 12.65 9.04 2.23
C VAL A 21 12.33 8.71 0.78
N THR A 22 11.29 7.91 0.59
CA THR A 22 10.71 7.63 -0.72
C THR A 22 9.76 8.77 -1.07
N PRO A 23 10.05 9.61 -2.09
CA PRO A 23 9.21 10.77 -2.38
C PRO A 23 7.79 10.39 -2.84
N SER A 24 7.69 9.33 -3.64
CA SER A 24 6.45 8.76 -4.16
C SER A 24 6.64 7.28 -4.52
N LEU A 25 5.57 6.49 -4.51
CA LEU A 25 5.59 5.07 -4.88
C LEU A 25 5.28 4.80 -6.37
N GLY A 26 5.08 5.87 -7.14
CA GLY A 26 4.70 5.83 -8.54
C GLY A 26 3.77 6.98 -8.90
N GLU A 27 3.55 7.20 -10.19
CA GLU A 27 2.57 8.18 -10.64
C GLU A 27 1.16 7.62 -10.52
N ILE A 28 0.19 8.46 -10.14
CA ILE A 28 -1.23 8.06 -10.08
C ILE A 28 -1.68 7.46 -11.42
N ARG A 29 -1.17 8.01 -12.54
CA ARG A 29 -1.49 7.58 -13.91
C ARG A 29 -1.06 6.14 -14.22
N ASP A 30 -0.04 5.64 -13.53
CA ASP A 30 0.48 4.29 -13.76
C ASP A 30 -0.31 3.21 -13.01
N THR A 31 -1.22 3.62 -12.11
CA THR A 31 -2.00 2.67 -11.31
C THR A 31 -3.08 2.00 -12.16
N PRO A 32 -3.33 0.68 -12.00
CA PRO A 32 -4.45 0.00 -12.67
C PRO A 32 -5.80 0.66 -12.36
N GLN A 33 -5.97 1.14 -11.12
CA GLN A 33 -7.19 1.82 -10.69
C GLN A 33 -7.43 3.14 -11.44
N PHE A 34 -6.38 3.90 -11.76
CA PHE A 34 -6.52 5.10 -12.58
C PHE A 34 -7.10 4.77 -13.96
N ARG A 35 -6.62 3.71 -14.61
CA ARG A 35 -7.17 3.27 -15.91
C ARG A 35 -8.63 2.86 -15.81
N VAL A 36 -9.01 2.12 -14.77
CA VAL A 36 -10.41 1.75 -14.52
C VAL A 36 -11.29 3.00 -14.34
N ASN A 37 -10.86 3.95 -13.52
CA ASN A 37 -11.60 5.19 -13.27
C ASN A 37 -11.70 6.07 -14.54
N LEU A 38 -10.63 6.11 -15.35
CA LEU A 38 -10.58 6.82 -16.63
C LEU A 38 -11.61 6.26 -17.60
N GLU A 39 -11.62 4.94 -17.81
CA GLU A 39 -12.58 4.27 -18.69
C GLU A 39 -14.03 4.40 -18.19
N GLN A 40 -14.25 4.29 -16.88
CA GLN A 40 -15.58 4.51 -16.29
C GLN A 40 -16.10 5.93 -16.53
N LEU A 41 -15.24 6.94 -16.34
CA LEU A 41 -15.64 8.32 -16.55
C LEU A 41 -15.87 8.62 -18.05
N LYS A 42 -15.03 8.09 -18.93
CA LYS A 42 -15.20 8.15 -20.39
C LYS A 42 -16.54 7.56 -20.83
N LYS A 43 -16.86 6.36 -20.33
CA LYS A 43 -18.15 5.70 -20.56
C LYS A 43 -19.32 6.55 -20.07
N GLY A 44 -19.19 7.19 -18.91
CA GLY A 44 -20.20 8.13 -18.40
C GLY A 44 -20.40 9.34 -19.32
N PHE A 45 -19.32 9.93 -19.83
CA PHE A 45 -19.43 11.05 -20.77
C PHE A 45 -20.05 10.64 -22.11
N ASP A 46 -19.75 9.43 -22.59
CA ASP A 46 -20.36 8.89 -23.81
C ASP A 46 -21.88 8.72 -23.64
N TYR A 47 -22.34 8.17 -22.52
CA TYR A 47 -23.77 8.11 -22.23
C TYR A 47 -24.42 9.48 -22.08
N MET A 48 -23.72 10.43 -21.44
CA MET A 48 -24.21 11.80 -21.34
C MET A 48 -24.31 12.47 -22.71
N ALA A 49 -23.34 12.24 -23.61
CA ALA A 49 -23.40 12.73 -24.98
C ALA A 49 -24.63 12.16 -25.70
N ASP A 50 -24.91 10.86 -25.59
CA ASP A 50 -26.09 10.25 -26.21
C ASP A 50 -27.40 10.88 -25.73
N ILE A 51 -27.58 11.09 -24.42
CA ILE A 51 -28.83 11.64 -23.86
C ILE A 51 -28.94 13.16 -23.95
N THR A 52 -27.89 13.86 -24.38
CA THR A 52 -27.87 15.33 -24.55
C THR A 52 -27.66 15.76 -26.01
N GLU A 53 -27.75 14.82 -26.95
CA GLU A 53 -27.46 15.07 -28.38
C GLU A 53 -26.07 15.69 -28.59
N ASN A 54 -25.04 15.05 -28.03
CA ASN A 54 -23.66 15.52 -28.00
C ASN A 54 -23.50 16.90 -27.34
N PHE A 55 -24.29 17.18 -26.29
CA PHE A 55 -24.32 18.47 -25.60
C PHE A 55 -24.61 19.64 -26.56
N ALA A 56 -25.54 19.47 -27.50
CA ALA A 56 -25.86 20.47 -28.53
C ALA A 56 -26.25 21.84 -27.95
N ASP A 57 -27.03 21.86 -26.86
CA ASP A 57 -27.45 23.09 -26.17
C ASP A 57 -27.54 22.88 -24.64
N VAL A 58 -27.41 23.97 -23.89
CA VAL A 58 -27.50 23.99 -22.42
C VAL A 58 -28.86 23.45 -21.93
N SER A 59 -29.95 23.65 -22.69
CA SER A 59 -31.29 23.17 -22.32
C SER A 59 -31.36 21.65 -22.17
N HIS A 60 -30.56 20.90 -22.95
CA HIS A 60 -30.47 19.44 -22.87
C HIS A 60 -29.78 18.98 -21.57
N CYS A 61 -29.05 19.86 -20.90
CA CYS A 61 -28.36 19.59 -19.63
C CYS A 61 -29.21 19.94 -18.40
N SER A 62 -30.45 20.41 -18.58
CA SER A 62 -31.36 20.66 -17.45
C SER A 62 -31.81 19.35 -16.78
N SER A 63 -32.10 19.39 -15.49
CA SER A 63 -32.49 18.18 -14.73
C SER A 63 -33.70 17.46 -15.33
N SER A 64 -34.71 18.21 -15.78
CA SER A 64 -35.92 17.64 -16.38
C SER A 64 -35.65 17.02 -17.76
N ALA A 65 -34.86 17.67 -18.62
CA ALA A 65 -34.47 17.11 -19.92
C ALA A 65 -33.65 15.82 -19.74
N LEU A 66 -32.65 15.85 -18.86
CA LEU A 66 -31.83 14.69 -18.52
C LEU A 66 -32.68 13.53 -17.99
N ALA A 67 -33.67 13.81 -17.14
CA ALA A 67 -34.54 12.79 -16.56
C ALA A 67 -35.41 12.09 -17.62
N VAL A 68 -36.00 12.86 -18.54
CA VAL A 68 -36.78 12.30 -19.66
C VAL A 68 -35.89 11.46 -20.57
N ASN A 69 -34.74 12.02 -20.97
CA ASN A 69 -33.87 11.39 -21.95
C ASN A 69 -33.22 10.12 -21.39
N VAL A 70 -32.77 10.13 -20.13
CA VAL A 70 -32.20 8.93 -19.51
C VAL A 70 -33.23 7.82 -19.36
N LEU A 71 -34.48 8.13 -19.00
CA LEU A 71 -35.52 7.10 -18.88
C LEU A 71 -35.86 6.47 -20.24
N SER A 72 -35.84 7.27 -21.31
CA SER A 72 -35.96 6.78 -22.68
C SER A 72 -34.76 5.92 -23.07
N TYR A 73 -33.53 6.34 -22.74
CA TYR A 73 -32.30 5.62 -23.05
C TYR A 73 -32.22 4.27 -22.33
N LEU A 74 -32.73 4.19 -21.09
CA LEU A 74 -32.78 2.95 -20.32
C LEU A 74 -33.90 2.00 -20.78
N SER A 75 -34.75 2.40 -21.72
CA SER A 75 -35.88 1.60 -22.17
C SER A 75 -35.41 0.43 -23.05
N GLY A 76 -35.51 -0.80 -22.54
CA GLY A 76 -35.12 -2.03 -23.25
C GLY A 76 -33.82 -2.65 -22.74
N GLU A 77 -33.10 -1.95 -21.86
CA GLU A 77 -31.95 -2.50 -21.16
C GLU A 77 -32.36 -3.42 -20.00
N ASN A 78 -31.52 -4.41 -19.70
CA ASN A 78 -31.70 -5.22 -18.49
C ASN A 78 -31.30 -4.43 -17.23
N ASP A 79 -31.78 -4.87 -16.06
CA ASP A 79 -31.60 -4.14 -14.80
C ASP A 79 -30.11 -3.86 -14.45
N ASP A 80 -29.21 -4.81 -14.73
CA ASP A 80 -27.78 -4.63 -14.41
C ASP A 80 -27.14 -3.59 -15.34
N THR A 81 -27.39 -3.69 -16.65
CA THR A 81 -26.90 -2.70 -17.63
C THR A 81 -27.49 -1.32 -17.39
N ALA A 82 -28.79 -1.23 -17.09
CA ALA A 82 -29.45 0.04 -16.81
C ALA A 82 -28.89 0.72 -15.56
N LYS A 83 -28.57 -0.06 -14.52
CA LYS A 83 -27.94 0.43 -13.31
C LYS A 83 -26.54 0.96 -13.60
N ASP A 84 -25.73 0.22 -14.34
CA ASP A 84 -24.37 0.63 -14.69
C ASP A 84 -24.34 1.91 -15.54
N ILE A 85 -25.28 2.06 -16.49
CA ILE A 85 -25.46 3.30 -17.27
C ILE A 85 -25.76 4.47 -16.33
N LEU A 86 -26.74 4.29 -15.43
CA LEU A 86 -27.19 5.36 -14.55
C LEU A 86 -26.13 5.74 -13.50
N ASP A 87 -25.39 4.77 -12.96
CA ASP A 87 -24.23 5.01 -12.09
C ASP A 87 -23.16 5.84 -12.83
N SER A 88 -22.89 5.50 -14.10
CA SER A 88 -21.90 6.21 -14.93
C SER A 88 -22.33 7.66 -15.24
N ILE A 89 -23.62 7.86 -15.56
CA ILE A 89 -24.22 9.19 -15.74
C ILE A 89 -24.10 10.01 -14.46
N CYS A 90 -24.53 9.46 -13.33
CA CYS A 90 -24.47 10.16 -12.05
C CYS A 90 -23.05 10.57 -11.68
N ASN A 91 -22.05 9.72 -11.94
CA ASN A 91 -20.65 10.08 -11.72
C ASN A 91 -20.21 11.32 -12.53
N VAL A 92 -20.64 11.46 -13.78
CA VAL A 92 -20.37 12.66 -14.58
C VAL A 92 -21.13 13.88 -14.05
N LEU A 93 -22.38 13.72 -13.63
CA LEU A 93 -23.16 14.82 -13.05
C LEU A 93 -22.53 15.34 -11.75
N LEU A 94 -22.12 14.44 -10.87
CA LEU A 94 -21.41 14.79 -9.63
C LEU A 94 -20.10 15.52 -9.92
N LEU A 95 -19.37 15.03 -10.91
CA LEU A 95 -18.13 15.64 -11.34
C LEU A 95 -18.33 17.06 -11.86
N ALA A 96 -19.26 17.23 -12.81
CA ALA A 96 -19.50 18.51 -13.47
C ALA A 96 -19.95 19.59 -12.48
N THR A 97 -20.67 19.20 -11.44
CA THR A 97 -21.25 20.12 -10.44
C THR A 97 -20.42 20.26 -9.17
N GLY A 98 -19.37 19.45 -9.00
CA GLY A 98 -18.56 19.38 -7.78
C GLY A 98 -19.30 18.82 -6.55
N LYS A 99 -20.49 18.24 -6.74
CA LYS A 99 -21.26 17.61 -5.66
C LYS A 99 -20.72 16.22 -5.36
N THR A 100 -20.92 15.74 -4.12
CA THR A 100 -20.46 14.40 -3.71
C THR A 100 -21.61 13.55 -3.20
N ASP A 101 -21.51 12.23 -3.35
CA ASP A 101 -22.46 11.28 -2.75
C ASP A 101 -22.63 11.50 -1.24
N ASN A 102 -21.55 11.85 -0.54
CA ASN A 102 -21.60 12.16 0.88
C ASN A 102 -22.53 13.35 1.21
N ASN A 103 -22.64 14.34 0.33
CA ASN A 103 -23.59 15.43 0.50
C ASN A 103 -25.02 14.97 0.18
N LEU A 104 -25.19 14.30 -0.96
CA LEU A 104 -26.51 13.97 -1.50
C LEU A 104 -27.23 12.87 -0.73
N LYS A 105 -26.50 11.88 -0.20
CA LYS A 105 -27.11 10.74 0.49
C LYS A 105 -27.95 11.14 1.68
N CYS A 106 -27.67 12.29 2.30
CA CYS A 106 -28.47 12.84 3.38
C CYS A 106 -29.54 13.82 2.88
N GLN A 107 -29.26 14.57 1.82
CA GLN A 107 -30.16 15.59 1.28
C GLN A 107 -31.34 15.00 0.49
N PHE A 108 -31.09 13.95 -0.30
CA PHE A 108 -32.12 13.36 -1.15
C PHE A 108 -33.33 12.81 -0.36
N PRO A 109 -33.14 12.04 0.73
CA PRO A 109 -34.25 11.65 1.61
C PRO A 109 -35.04 12.81 2.20
N LEU A 110 -34.37 13.92 2.55
CA LEU A 110 -35.02 15.10 3.10
C LEU A 110 -35.86 15.80 2.04
N MET A 111 -35.36 15.91 0.82
CA MET A 111 -36.09 16.49 -0.31
C MET A 111 -37.34 15.67 -0.64
N LEU A 112 -37.21 14.34 -0.76
CA LEU A 112 -38.35 13.45 -1.01
C LEU A 112 -39.44 13.63 0.06
N LYS A 113 -39.09 13.67 1.34
CA LYS A 113 -40.06 13.79 2.44
C LYS A 113 -40.65 15.19 2.57
N ASN A 114 -39.80 16.21 2.59
CA ASN A 114 -40.20 17.55 3.06
C ASN A 114 -40.65 18.47 1.93
N GLN A 115 -40.17 18.24 0.70
CA GLN A 115 -40.50 19.08 -0.45
C GLN A 115 -41.47 18.39 -1.39
N ILE A 116 -41.27 17.08 -1.65
CA ILE A 116 -42.09 16.31 -2.60
C ILE A 116 -43.25 15.59 -1.89
N GLY A 117 -43.13 15.29 -0.60
CA GLY A 117 -44.18 14.62 0.19
C GLY A 117 -44.17 13.09 0.08
N ILE A 118 -43.08 12.48 -0.38
CA ILE A 118 -42.89 11.03 -0.49
C ILE A 118 -42.21 10.50 0.77
N SER A 119 -42.97 9.77 1.59
CA SER A 119 -42.46 9.09 2.79
C SER A 119 -42.11 7.61 2.56
N THR A 120 -42.68 7.00 1.52
CA THR A 120 -42.53 5.58 1.17
C THR A 120 -42.43 5.40 -0.34
N TYR A 121 -41.79 4.33 -0.80
CA TYR A 121 -41.66 4.00 -2.22
C TYR A 121 -41.85 2.49 -2.46
N PRO A 122 -42.36 2.08 -3.62
CA PRO A 122 -42.54 0.67 -3.94
C PRO A 122 -41.18 0.04 -4.31
N GLN A 123 -40.86 -1.10 -3.71
CA GLN A 123 -39.66 -1.89 -4.01
C GLN A 123 -40.04 -3.32 -4.40
N LYS A 124 -39.45 -3.84 -5.48
CA LYS A 124 -39.56 -5.26 -5.86
C LYS A 124 -38.84 -6.13 -4.83
N ILE A 125 -39.53 -7.10 -4.23
CA ILE A 125 -38.94 -8.13 -3.35
C ILE A 125 -38.75 -9.44 -4.12
N SER A 126 -38.04 -10.39 -3.51
CA SER A 126 -37.85 -11.75 -4.04
C SER A 126 -39.21 -12.36 -4.44
N GLY A 127 -39.30 -12.84 -5.70
CA GLY A 127 -40.54 -13.35 -6.28
C GLY A 127 -41.40 -12.31 -7.02
N GLY A 128 -40.87 -11.11 -7.31
CA GLY A 128 -41.50 -10.12 -8.20
C GLY A 128 -42.66 -9.33 -7.60
N ARG A 129 -42.94 -9.50 -6.31
CA ARG A 129 -43.98 -8.74 -5.60
C ARG A 129 -43.48 -7.34 -5.24
N TRP A 130 -44.40 -6.39 -5.15
CA TRP A 130 -44.12 -5.03 -4.72
C TRP A 130 -44.42 -4.87 -3.23
N ARG A 131 -43.56 -4.16 -2.51
CA ARG A 131 -43.77 -3.76 -1.13
C ARG A 131 -43.33 -2.31 -0.94
N ASP A 132 -44.15 -1.54 -0.24
CA ASP A 132 -43.77 -0.19 0.15
C ASP A 132 -42.72 -0.21 1.26
N LYS A 133 -41.67 0.58 1.05
CA LYS A 133 -40.56 0.75 1.98
C LYS A 133 -40.43 2.22 2.36
N ALA A 134 -40.13 2.48 3.62
CA ALA A 134 -39.88 3.84 4.09
C ALA A 134 -38.61 4.42 3.47
N ILE A 135 -38.64 5.71 3.15
CA ILE A 135 -37.44 6.44 2.72
C ILE A 135 -36.42 6.45 3.87
N PRO A 136 -35.20 5.94 3.65
CA PRO A 136 -34.18 5.80 4.70
C PRO A 136 -33.66 7.17 5.19
N ARG A 137 -32.83 7.17 6.23
CA ARG A 137 -32.16 8.40 6.70
C ARG A 137 -31.00 8.83 5.80
N ALA A 138 -30.31 7.86 5.22
CA ALA A 138 -29.27 8.06 4.22
C ALA A 138 -29.57 7.15 3.02
N PHE A 139 -29.37 7.67 1.82
CA PHE A 139 -29.73 7.00 0.58
C PHE A 139 -28.61 7.24 -0.44
N SER A 140 -27.65 6.29 -0.51
CA SER A 140 -26.47 6.43 -1.36
C SER A 140 -26.84 6.47 -2.84
N MET A 141 -25.99 7.07 -3.67
CA MET A 141 -26.15 7.10 -5.13
C MET A 141 -26.44 5.70 -5.69
N THR A 142 -25.63 4.70 -5.32
CA THR A 142 -25.79 3.31 -5.78
C THR A 142 -27.12 2.70 -5.37
N ASP A 143 -27.65 3.06 -4.19
CA ASP A 143 -28.98 2.63 -3.78
C ASP A 143 -30.07 3.35 -4.58
N VAL A 144 -29.93 4.66 -4.83
CA VAL A 144 -30.89 5.47 -5.59
C VAL A 144 -30.98 4.98 -7.03
N THR A 145 -29.86 4.79 -7.73
CA THR A 145 -29.82 4.29 -9.11
C THR A 145 -30.42 2.89 -9.21
N LYS A 146 -30.10 2.01 -8.27
CA LYS A 146 -30.73 0.68 -8.15
C LYS A 146 -32.24 0.76 -8.00
N ILE A 147 -32.75 1.67 -7.17
CA ILE A 147 -34.21 1.84 -6.99
C ILE A 147 -34.86 2.39 -8.25
N ILE A 148 -34.26 3.38 -8.92
CA ILE A 148 -34.76 3.94 -10.19
C ILE A 148 -34.95 2.83 -11.23
N VAL A 149 -33.99 1.91 -11.36
CA VAL A 149 -34.08 0.78 -12.28
C VAL A 149 -35.19 -0.19 -11.86
N GLN A 150 -35.24 -0.57 -10.59
CA GLN A 150 -36.25 -1.50 -10.06
C GLN A 150 -37.67 -0.99 -10.23
N LEU A 151 -37.88 0.33 -10.21
CA LEU A 151 -39.15 1.02 -10.40
C LEU A 151 -39.71 0.91 -11.83
N ALA A 152 -39.03 0.23 -12.77
CA ALA A 152 -39.63 -0.11 -14.07
C ALA A 152 -40.98 -0.84 -13.90
N GLY A 153 -42.05 -0.25 -14.43
CA GLY A 153 -43.44 -0.66 -14.22
C GLY A 153 -44.19 0.10 -13.12
N LYS A 154 -43.55 1.09 -12.50
CA LYS A 154 -44.10 2.08 -11.55
C LYS A 154 -43.64 3.49 -11.96
N ASP A 155 -43.99 3.87 -13.18
CA ASP A 155 -43.37 5.01 -13.87
C ASP A 155 -43.58 6.35 -13.17
N ASP A 156 -44.73 6.55 -12.49
CA ASP A 156 -44.97 7.75 -11.68
C ASP A 156 -43.88 7.96 -10.61
N TYR A 157 -43.49 6.89 -9.91
CA TYR A 157 -42.41 6.94 -8.91
C TYR A 157 -41.05 7.04 -9.57
N ARG A 158 -40.86 6.33 -10.69
CA ARG A 158 -39.59 6.30 -11.42
C ARG A 158 -39.22 7.69 -11.93
N ILE A 159 -40.15 8.40 -12.56
CA ILE A 159 -39.97 9.77 -13.07
C ILE A 159 -39.62 10.70 -11.93
N VAL A 160 -40.40 10.71 -10.85
CA VAL A 160 -40.15 11.58 -9.70
C VAL A 160 -38.77 11.30 -9.09
N PHE A 161 -38.37 10.04 -8.94
CA PHE A 161 -37.06 9.69 -8.38
C PHE A 161 -35.90 10.17 -9.26
N VAL A 162 -35.96 9.97 -10.58
CA VAL A 162 -34.90 10.44 -11.49
C VAL A 162 -34.84 11.96 -11.52
N GLU A 163 -35.96 12.62 -11.78
CA GLU A 163 -36.00 14.07 -11.95
C GLU A 163 -35.58 14.78 -10.67
N SER A 164 -36.08 14.34 -9.51
CA SER A 164 -35.69 14.93 -8.24
C SER A 164 -34.22 14.67 -7.91
N TYR A 165 -33.70 13.47 -8.16
CA TYR A 165 -32.29 13.19 -7.91
C TYR A 165 -31.38 14.01 -8.83
N PHE A 166 -31.73 14.11 -10.12
CA PHE A 166 -30.99 14.94 -11.08
C PHE A 166 -31.11 16.43 -10.76
N HIS A 167 -32.26 16.92 -10.30
CA HIS A 167 -32.42 18.30 -9.84
C HIS A 167 -31.55 18.59 -8.61
N LEU A 168 -31.41 17.62 -7.70
CA LEU A 168 -30.51 17.80 -6.56
C LEU A 168 -29.05 17.93 -6.99
N ILE A 169 -28.66 17.35 -8.12
CA ILE A 169 -27.31 17.46 -8.67
C ILE A 169 -27.19 18.73 -9.54
N VAL A 170 -28.06 18.90 -10.53
CA VAL A 170 -28.14 20.03 -11.46
C VAL A 170 -29.36 20.89 -11.09
N SER A 171 -29.20 21.75 -10.09
CA SER A 171 -30.32 22.48 -9.47
C SER A 171 -30.77 23.73 -10.22
N ASP A 172 -29.89 24.26 -11.08
CA ASP A 172 -30.11 25.52 -11.77
C ASP A 172 -29.35 25.55 -13.11
N GLU A 173 -29.54 26.64 -13.86
CA GLU A 173 -28.93 26.85 -15.17
C GLU A 173 -27.40 26.95 -15.10
N ASP A 174 -26.83 27.43 -13.98
CA ASP A 174 -25.38 27.53 -13.84
C ASP A 174 -24.73 26.15 -13.74
N TYR A 175 -25.33 25.23 -12.97
CA TYR A 175 -24.91 23.83 -12.98
C TYR A 175 -25.12 23.16 -14.34
N ALA A 176 -26.22 23.48 -15.05
CA ALA A 176 -26.45 22.96 -16.40
C ALA A 176 -25.36 23.46 -17.38
N LYS A 177 -24.95 24.73 -17.28
CA LYS A 177 -23.84 25.32 -18.05
C LYS A 177 -22.49 24.68 -17.73
N GLN A 178 -22.23 24.33 -16.46
CA GLN A 178 -21.01 23.59 -16.08
C GLN A 178 -20.96 22.23 -16.76
N LEU A 179 -22.06 21.47 -16.69
CA LEU A 179 -22.18 20.19 -17.37
C LEU A 179 -22.01 20.33 -18.88
N TRP A 180 -22.73 21.27 -19.49
CA TRP A 180 -22.67 21.52 -20.92
C TRP A 180 -21.25 21.88 -21.38
N SER A 181 -20.57 22.79 -20.67
CA SER A 181 -19.22 23.22 -21.02
C SER A 181 -18.22 22.07 -20.97
N LEU A 182 -18.31 21.25 -19.92
CA LEU A 182 -17.43 20.09 -19.75
C LEU A 182 -17.72 18.98 -20.78
N GLY A 183 -19.00 18.70 -21.03
CA GLY A 183 -19.44 17.71 -22.01
C GLY A 183 -19.10 18.10 -23.45
N ASN A 184 -19.33 19.35 -23.83
CA ASN A 184 -18.98 19.88 -25.15
C ASN A 184 -17.46 19.82 -25.38
N ALA A 185 -16.65 20.21 -24.37
CA ALA A 185 -15.21 20.06 -24.43
C ALA A 185 -14.80 18.59 -24.61
N TYR A 186 -15.44 17.66 -23.91
CA TYR A 186 -15.19 16.22 -24.05
C TYR A 186 -15.47 15.71 -25.46
N VAL A 187 -16.66 15.98 -26.01
CA VAL A 187 -17.04 15.56 -27.37
C VAL A 187 -16.08 16.12 -28.40
N SER A 188 -15.79 17.43 -28.33
CA SER A 188 -14.85 18.09 -29.23
C SER A 188 -13.45 17.48 -29.17
N GLN A 189 -12.95 17.16 -27.97
CA GLN A 189 -11.63 16.52 -27.83
C GLN A 189 -11.65 15.04 -28.23
N LYS A 190 -12.79 14.34 -28.08
CA LYS A 190 -12.94 12.95 -28.52
C LYS A 190 -12.77 12.81 -30.03
N GLU A 191 -13.34 13.72 -30.81
CA GLU A 191 -13.17 13.76 -32.27
C GLU A 191 -11.71 13.91 -32.70
N LEU A 192 -10.90 14.59 -31.89
CA LEU A 192 -9.46 14.78 -32.10
C LEU A 192 -8.59 13.66 -31.51
N GLY A 193 -9.19 12.65 -30.87
CA GLY A 193 -8.46 11.58 -30.17
C GLY A 193 -7.84 11.99 -28.83
N ASN A 194 -8.24 13.13 -28.27
CA ASN A 194 -7.65 13.74 -27.06
C ASN A 194 -8.53 13.62 -25.81
N ALA A 195 -9.67 12.91 -25.88
CA ALA A 195 -10.60 12.77 -24.76
C ALA A 195 -9.90 12.33 -23.47
N ASP A 196 -9.07 11.29 -23.55
CA ASP A 196 -8.33 10.73 -22.40
C ASP A 196 -7.43 11.78 -21.74
N ALA A 197 -6.79 12.66 -22.53
CA ALA A 197 -5.93 13.71 -22.00
C ALA A 197 -6.75 14.77 -21.22
N LEU A 198 -7.94 15.12 -21.69
CA LEU A 198 -8.86 16.03 -21.00
C LEU A 198 -9.30 15.44 -19.65
N ILE A 199 -9.83 14.22 -19.67
CA ILE A 199 -10.42 13.60 -18.47
C ILE A 199 -9.35 13.07 -17.48
N SER A 200 -8.13 12.80 -17.92
CA SER A 200 -7.03 12.34 -17.05
C SER A 200 -6.78 13.27 -15.87
N SER A 201 -6.78 14.59 -16.10
CA SER A 201 -6.55 15.60 -15.06
C SER A 201 -7.64 15.55 -13.98
N ILE A 202 -8.87 15.32 -14.40
CA ILE A 202 -10.06 15.24 -13.58
C ILE A 202 -10.04 13.96 -12.74
N VAL A 203 -9.76 12.82 -13.37
CA VAL A 203 -9.67 11.52 -12.69
C VAL A 203 -8.59 11.57 -11.61
N ILE A 204 -7.44 12.19 -11.86
CA ILE A 204 -6.40 12.38 -10.85
C ILE A 204 -6.95 13.12 -9.63
N PHE A 205 -7.70 14.21 -9.83
CA PHE A 205 -8.25 14.98 -8.72
C PHE A 205 -9.29 14.20 -7.91
N GLN A 206 -10.21 13.52 -8.58
CA GLN A 206 -11.26 12.71 -7.93
C GLN A 206 -10.68 11.50 -7.20
N SER A 207 -9.64 10.88 -7.77
CA SER A 207 -9.08 9.63 -7.28
C SER A 207 -7.97 9.81 -6.24
N ARG A 208 -7.42 11.03 -6.03
CA ARG A 208 -6.38 11.30 -5.02
C ARG A 208 -6.70 10.69 -3.66
N GLY A 209 -7.90 10.88 -3.12
CA GLY A 209 -8.27 10.31 -1.81
C GLY A 209 -8.33 8.78 -1.78
N SER A 210 -8.90 8.15 -2.82
CA SER A 210 -9.05 6.69 -2.92
C SER A 210 -7.73 5.99 -3.26
N ILE A 211 -7.00 6.53 -4.24
CA ILE A 211 -5.71 6.00 -4.68
C ILE A 211 -4.65 6.21 -3.60
N THR A 212 -4.64 7.31 -2.84
CA THR A 212 -3.72 7.43 -1.71
C THR A 212 -3.98 6.39 -0.62
N ALA A 213 -5.25 6.03 -0.36
CA ALA A 213 -5.58 4.94 0.56
C ALA A 213 -5.11 3.57 0.01
N THR A 214 -5.32 3.30 -1.28
CA THR A 214 -4.86 2.05 -1.92
C THR A 214 -3.32 1.99 -2.07
N GLN A 215 -2.68 3.12 -2.35
CA GLN A 215 -1.22 3.26 -2.37
C GLN A 215 -0.62 2.98 -0.99
N GLY A 216 -1.36 3.13 0.10
CA GLY A 216 -0.96 2.74 1.45
C GLY A 216 -0.62 1.25 1.59
N HIS A 217 -1.23 0.37 0.78
CA HIS A 217 -0.93 -1.07 0.78
C HIS A 217 0.23 -1.47 -0.16
N ILE A 218 0.68 -0.57 -1.03
CA ILE A 218 1.85 -0.82 -1.91
C ILE A 218 3.12 -1.05 -1.07
N PRO A 219 3.42 -0.22 -0.04
CA PRO A 219 4.50 -0.49 0.90
C PRO A 219 4.46 -1.88 1.50
N GLU A 220 3.30 -2.31 1.99
CA GLU A 220 3.15 -3.64 2.58
C GLU A 220 3.47 -4.72 1.56
N THR A 221 2.97 -4.59 0.33
CA THR A 221 3.26 -5.52 -0.77
C THR A 221 4.76 -5.58 -1.07
N ILE A 222 5.44 -4.44 -1.07
CA ILE A 222 6.89 -4.35 -1.27
C ILE A 222 7.64 -5.03 -0.12
N LEU A 223 7.27 -4.75 1.13
CA LEU A 223 7.88 -5.36 2.31
C LEU A 223 7.69 -6.88 2.34
N ARG A 224 6.50 -7.38 1.98
CA ARG A 224 6.22 -8.82 1.80
C ARG A 224 7.16 -9.43 0.79
N LYS A 225 7.37 -8.76 -0.34
CA LYS A 225 8.32 -9.23 -1.37
C LYS A 225 9.74 -9.30 -0.83
N TYR A 226 10.21 -8.32 -0.05
CA TYR A 226 11.54 -8.40 0.56
C TYR A 226 11.65 -9.57 1.53
N MET A 227 10.64 -9.80 2.36
CA MET A 227 10.61 -10.96 3.25
C MET A 227 10.67 -12.29 2.46
N THR A 228 9.95 -12.38 1.35
CA THR A 228 10.04 -13.53 0.43
C THR A 228 11.42 -13.65 -0.22
N ASP A 229 12.06 -12.53 -0.61
CA ASP A 229 13.44 -12.53 -1.09
C ASP A 229 14.40 -13.08 -0.02
N TRP A 230 14.11 -12.89 1.27
CA TRP A 230 14.87 -13.47 2.39
C TRP A 230 14.53 -14.94 2.68
N GLY A 231 13.61 -15.53 1.91
CA GLY A 231 13.16 -16.92 2.05
C GLY A 231 12.03 -17.12 3.06
N LEU A 232 11.41 -16.05 3.55
CA LEU A 232 10.29 -16.15 4.51
C LEU A 232 8.96 -16.47 3.80
N ASN A 233 8.16 -17.31 4.45
CA ASN A 233 6.89 -17.79 3.93
C ASN A 233 5.69 -16.97 4.42
N ALA A 234 4.85 -16.54 3.49
CA ALA A 234 3.60 -15.85 3.79
C ALA A 234 2.63 -16.77 4.55
N GLY A 235 1.98 -16.24 5.59
CA GLY A 235 1.07 -16.97 6.47
C GLY A 235 1.80 -17.76 7.59
N THR A 236 3.08 -18.04 7.42
CA THR A 236 3.89 -18.82 8.38
C THR A 236 4.91 -17.93 9.11
N ASP A 237 5.77 -17.24 8.38
CA ASP A 237 6.78 -16.34 8.95
C ASP A 237 6.27 -14.92 9.11
N PHE A 238 5.37 -14.47 8.24
CA PHE A 238 4.66 -13.20 8.36
C PHE A 238 3.17 -13.38 8.04
N ASN A 239 2.30 -12.66 8.74
CA ASN A 239 0.84 -12.64 8.50
C ASN A 239 0.52 -12.07 7.10
N THR A 240 -0.54 -12.52 6.42
CA THR A 240 -0.96 -12.01 5.09
C THR A 240 -1.99 -10.89 5.14
N GLN A 241 -2.65 -10.73 6.28
CA GLN A 241 -3.68 -9.73 6.54
C GLN A 241 -3.39 -9.05 7.88
N ASP A 242 -3.90 -7.83 8.05
CA ASP A 242 -3.77 -7.07 9.28
C ASP A 242 -4.31 -7.86 10.46
N VAL A 243 -3.53 -7.95 11.53
CA VAL A 243 -3.90 -8.73 12.71
C VAL A 243 -4.45 -7.81 13.79
N GLU A 244 -5.66 -8.11 14.25
CA GLU A 244 -6.24 -7.40 15.38
C GLU A 244 -5.59 -7.81 16.70
N VAL A 245 -5.42 -6.86 17.62
CA VAL A 245 -4.83 -7.15 18.93
C VAL A 245 -5.64 -8.24 19.66
N GLY A 246 -6.96 -8.28 19.50
CA GLY A 246 -7.82 -9.32 20.09
C GLY A 246 -7.46 -10.74 19.63
N GLU A 247 -7.14 -10.92 18.34
CA GLU A 247 -6.72 -12.21 17.78
C GLU A 247 -5.37 -12.65 18.34
N ILE A 248 -4.48 -11.68 18.57
CA ILE A 248 -3.15 -11.92 19.13
C ILE A 248 -3.25 -12.34 20.58
N LEU A 249 -4.21 -11.82 21.35
CA LEU A 249 -4.25 -11.98 22.80
C LEU A 249 -4.80 -13.32 23.28
N GLY A 250 -5.70 -13.96 22.55
CA GLY A 250 -6.42 -15.14 23.05
C GLY A 250 -7.34 -14.75 24.21
N ASP A 251 -7.23 -15.43 25.36
CA ASP A 251 -8.15 -15.30 26.50
C ASP A 251 -7.89 -14.09 27.43
N LEU A 252 -6.95 -13.21 27.12
CA LEU A 252 -6.68 -12.04 27.96
C LEU A 252 -7.86 -11.04 27.86
N PRO A 253 -8.39 -10.54 29.00
CA PRO A 253 -9.50 -9.62 29.00
C PRO A 253 -9.08 -8.29 28.36
N VAL A 254 -9.78 -7.90 27.30
CA VAL A 254 -9.56 -6.65 26.58
C VAL A 254 -10.72 -5.69 26.86
N ASP A 255 -10.40 -4.45 27.23
CA ASP A 255 -11.40 -3.38 27.20
C ASP A 255 -11.78 -3.05 25.75
N ASN A 256 -13.00 -3.43 25.37
CA ASN A 256 -13.58 -3.19 24.04
C ASN A 256 -13.78 -1.70 23.70
N LYS A 257 -13.58 -0.78 24.66
CA LYS A 257 -13.69 0.67 24.43
C LYS A 257 -12.42 1.31 23.87
N ILE A 258 -11.28 0.63 23.96
CA ILE A 258 -10.02 1.14 23.43
C ILE A 258 -10.00 0.92 21.91
N LYS A 259 -9.92 2.00 21.13
CA LYS A 259 -9.69 1.91 19.68
C LYS A 259 -8.27 1.40 19.45
N LYS A 260 -8.12 0.12 19.15
CA LYS A 260 -6.83 -0.52 18.91
C LYS A 260 -6.51 -0.52 17.44
N ARG A 261 -5.25 -0.23 17.11
CA ARG A 261 -4.76 -0.28 15.73
C ARG A 261 -4.31 -1.72 15.43
N LYS A 262 -4.52 -2.17 14.20
CA LYS A 262 -4.04 -3.47 13.76
C LYS A 262 -2.53 -3.46 13.54
N TYR A 263 -1.91 -4.63 13.54
CA TYR A 263 -0.53 -4.79 13.08
C TYR A 263 -0.52 -5.26 11.64
N ASP A 264 0.15 -4.51 10.78
CA ASP A 264 0.31 -4.86 9.36
C ASP A 264 1.28 -6.05 9.22
N PHE A 265 2.29 -6.12 10.09
CA PHE A 265 3.21 -7.25 10.19
C PHE A 265 3.50 -7.71 11.61
N ILE A 266 3.59 -9.03 11.79
CA ILE A 266 4.14 -9.73 12.94
C ILE A 266 5.15 -10.74 12.40
N VAL A 267 6.42 -10.62 12.79
CA VAL A 267 7.50 -11.48 12.28
C VAL A 267 8.45 -11.87 13.41
N PRO A 268 8.72 -13.16 13.66
CA PRO A 268 8.06 -14.33 13.06
C PRO A 268 6.58 -14.44 13.49
N PHE A 269 5.71 -14.93 12.61
CA PHE A 269 4.28 -15.06 12.86
C PHE A 269 3.90 -16.38 13.55
N GLN A 270 3.78 -17.47 12.80
CA GLN A 270 3.45 -18.82 13.28
C GLN A 270 4.68 -19.73 13.39
N SER A 271 5.74 -19.47 12.62
CA SER A 271 6.99 -20.25 12.66
C SER A 271 7.69 -20.23 14.01
N ARG A 272 7.38 -19.22 14.84
CA ARG A 272 7.80 -19.14 16.24
C ARG A 272 6.63 -18.62 17.06
N ARG A 273 5.99 -19.47 17.87
CA ARG A 273 4.81 -19.09 18.67
C ARG A 273 5.16 -18.32 19.95
N LEU A 274 6.28 -18.66 20.58
CA LEU A 274 6.76 -18.10 21.86
C LEU A 274 8.05 -17.31 21.67
N GLY A 275 8.32 -16.37 22.57
CA GLY A 275 9.50 -15.51 22.54
C GLY A 275 9.31 -14.20 21.79
N ALA A 276 10.42 -13.51 21.56
CA ALA A 276 10.46 -12.21 20.93
C ALA A 276 9.93 -12.23 19.48
N LYS A 277 9.20 -11.17 19.12
CA LYS A 277 8.61 -10.93 17.79
C LYS A 277 8.78 -9.46 17.44
N VAL A 278 8.94 -9.18 16.16
CA VAL A 278 8.89 -7.83 15.59
C VAL A 278 7.45 -7.52 15.17
N PHE A 279 6.91 -6.42 15.69
CA PHE A 279 5.60 -5.89 15.35
C PHE A 279 5.76 -4.60 14.55
N ILE A 280 5.07 -4.52 13.41
CA ILE A 280 5.18 -3.39 12.50
C ILE A 280 3.80 -2.80 12.24
N GLN A 281 3.76 -1.48 12.32
CA GLN A 281 2.63 -0.68 11.88
C GLN A 281 3.10 0.25 10.76
N SER A 282 2.39 0.22 9.63
CA SER A 282 2.80 0.84 8.38
C SER A 282 2.07 2.16 8.16
N GLN A 283 2.83 3.20 7.83
CA GLN A 283 2.36 4.55 7.60
C GLN A 283 3.13 5.16 6.43
N PHE A 284 2.45 5.32 5.29
CA PHE A 284 2.99 6.05 4.15
C PHE A 284 2.17 7.32 3.89
N TYR A 285 2.80 8.48 3.97
CA TYR A 285 2.13 9.76 3.69
C TYR A 285 2.86 10.52 2.58
N ALA A 286 2.23 10.60 1.39
CA ALA A 286 2.73 11.40 0.27
C ALA A 286 2.30 12.87 0.32
N GLY A 287 1.30 13.22 1.14
CA GLY A 287 0.70 14.56 1.20
C GLY A 287 0.51 15.06 2.63
N ASP A 288 -0.24 16.15 2.79
CA ASP A 288 -0.32 16.98 3.99
C ASP A 288 -1.47 16.66 4.96
N SER A 289 -2.01 15.44 4.93
CA SER A 289 -3.16 15.06 5.75
C SER A 289 -2.82 14.81 7.23
N GLY A 290 -2.53 15.87 8.00
CA GLY A 290 -2.16 15.80 9.43
C GLY A 290 -3.27 15.36 10.39
N SER A 291 -4.54 15.34 9.96
CA SER A 291 -5.65 14.89 10.82
C SER A 291 -5.66 13.38 11.07
N VAL A 292 -5.00 12.60 10.20
CA VAL A 292 -4.89 11.14 10.32
C VAL A 292 -3.68 10.77 11.18
N SER A 293 -2.54 11.45 11.04
CA SER A 293 -1.31 11.16 11.79
C SER A 293 -1.48 11.33 13.31
N HIS A 294 -2.12 12.41 13.78
CA HIS A 294 -2.33 12.63 15.21
C HIS A 294 -3.16 11.50 15.87
N LYS A 295 -4.20 11.01 15.19
CA LYS A 295 -5.02 9.88 15.69
C LYS A 295 -4.22 8.59 15.80
N VAL A 296 -3.24 8.40 14.92
CA VAL A 296 -2.42 7.20 14.86
C VAL A 296 -1.43 7.16 16.02
N VAL A 297 -0.80 8.30 16.34
CA VAL A 297 0.14 8.40 17.48
C VAL A 297 -0.51 7.97 18.80
N ASP A 298 -1.77 8.37 19.03
CA ASP A 298 -2.52 8.04 20.25
C ASP A 298 -2.94 6.55 20.31
N GLN A 299 -3.30 5.95 19.17
CA GLN A 299 -3.73 4.54 19.11
C GLN A 299 -2.56 3.55 19.25
N THR A 300 -1.35 3.96 18.85
CA THR A 300 -0.16 3.12 18.97
C THR A 300 0.17 2.78 20.43
N ASP A 301 0.09 3.75 21.36
CA ASP A 301 0.45 3.50 22.76
C ASP A 301 -0.45 2.45 23.41
N SER A 302 -1.77 2.60 23.21
CA SER A 302 -2.76 1.65 23.75
C SER A 302 -2.62 0.25 23.17
N THR A 303 -2.16 0.14 21.93
CA THR A 303 -1.95 -1.15 21.24
C THR A 303 -0.72 -1.87 21.81
N ARG A 304 0.39 -1.15 21.96
CA ARG A 304 1.67 -1.71 22.43
C ARG A 304 1.63 -2.16 23.88
N GLU A 305 0.99 -1.38 24.76
CA GLU A 305 0.83 -1.74 26.18
C GLU A 305 0.22 -3.14 26.33
N VAL A 306 -0.82 -3.42 25.55
CA VAL A 306 -1.50 -4.71 25.61
C VAL A 306 -0.68 -5.81 24.93
N THR A 307 0.03 -5.51 23.83
CA THR A 307 0.92 -6.49 23.19
C THR A 307 2.04 -6.95 24.11
N LEU A 308 2.62 -6.03 24.89
CA LEU A 308 3.69 -6.33 25.85
C LEU A 308 3.23 -7.25 26.99
N GLN A 309 1.93 -7.31 27.31
CA GLN A 309 1.42 -8.25 28.31
C GLN A 309 1.56 -9.72 27.86
N LYS A 310 1.41 -9.98 26.56
CA LYS A 310 1.55 -11.34 25.99
C LYS A 310 2.95 -11.63 25.46
N TYR A 311 3.60 -10.63 24.89
CA TYR A 311 4.95 -10.71 24.35
C TYR A 311 5.84 -9.67 25.04
N PRO A 312 6.36 -9.96 26.25
CA PRO A 312 7.21 -9.02 26.99
C PRO A 312 8.46 -8.58 26.22
N ASP A 313 8.99 -9.47 25.39
CA ASP A 313 10.17 -9.24 24.54
C ASP A 313 9.79 -8.73 23.13
N ALA A 314 8.58 -8.18 22.96
CA ALA A 314 8.15 -7.61 21.68
C ALA A 314 9.05 -6.45 21.28
N VAL A 315 9.43 -6.43 20.00
CA VAL A 315 10.18 -5.35 19.37
C VAL A 315 9.23 -4.60 18.45
N PHE A 316 9.02 -3.31 18.69
CA PHE A 316 8.20 -2.47 17.82
C PHE A 316 9.07 -1.70 16.85
N VAL A 317 8.82 -1.91 15.55
CA VAL A 317 9.45 -1.20 14.45
C VAL A 317 8.36 -0.48 13.67
N GLU A 318 8.58 0.77 13.32
CA GLU A 318 7.56 1.55 12.63
C GLU A 318 7.92 1.73 11.17
N TYR A 319 7.02 1.33 10.27
CA TYR A 319 7.20 1.67 8.87
C TYR A 319 6.67 3.08 8.65
N LEU A 320 7.58 4.03 8.43
CA LEU A 320 7.29 5.45 8.26
C LEU A 320 8.00 5.91 7.00
N ASP A 321 7.26 6.33 5.98
CA ASP A 321 7.87 6.74 4.70
C ASP A 321 6.93 7.73 3.95
N GLY A 322 7.47 8.41 2.94
CA GLY A 322 6.73 9.40 2.15
C GLY A 322 7.07 10.87 2.46
N ALA A 323 6.95 11.72 1.43
CA ALA A 323 7.31 13.14 1.47
C ALA A 323 6.48 13.98 2.47
N GLY A 324 5.31 13.51 2.90
CA GLY A 324 4.51 14.17 3.93
C GLY A 324 5.23 14.20 5.28
N TYR A 325 5.92 13.12 5.65
CA TYR A 325 6.73 13.05 6.87
C TYR A 325 7.99 13.92 6.83
N PHE A 326 8.61 14.03 5.66
CA PHE A 326 9.72 14.97 5.46
C PHE A 326 9.29 16.42 5.70
N SER A 327 8.04 16.76 5.36
CA SER A 327 7.51 18.12 5.41
C SER A 327 6.52 18.34 6.57
N SER A 328 5.22 18.33 6.28
CA SER A 328 4.14 18.75 7.17
C SER A 328 3.95 17.84 8.40
N LEU A 329 4.38 16.59 8.34
CA LEU A 329 4.24 15.60 9.42
C LEU A 329 5.54 15.35 10.20
N ASN A 330 6.58 16.17 10.00
CA ASN A 330 7.88 16.01 10.67
C ASN A 330 7.75 16.02 12.21
N GLY A 331 6.85 16.84 12.75
CA GLY A 331 6.58 16.90 14.19
C GLY A 331 5.98 15.60 14.74
N ASP A 332 5.10 14.94 13.99
CA ASP A 332 4.51 13.66 14.39
C ASP A 332 5.52 12.52 14.22
N LEU A 333 6.35 12.54 13.16
CA LEU A 333 7.48 11.64 12.98
C LEU A 333 8.38 11.67 14.23
N ARG A 334 8.83 12.86 14.65
CA ARG A 334 9.67 13.04 15.85
C ARG A 334 9.02 12.46 17.10
N LYS A 335 7.73 12.74 17.33
CA LYS A 335 6.99 12.19 18.49
C LYS A 335 6.95 10.66 18.47
N MET A 336 6.74 10.07 17.31
CA MET A 336 6.61 8.63 17.16
C MET A 336 7.98 7.93 17.38
N LEU A 337 9.05 8.50 16.83
CA LEU A 337 10.43 8.00 17.03
C LEU A 337 10.95 8.21 18.45
N ALA A 338 10.46 9.21 19.17
CA ALA A 338 10.84 9.48 20.55
C ALA A 338 10.16 8.55 21.58
N LYS A 339 9.17 7.73 21.17
CA LYS A 339 8.50 6.79 22.08
C LYS A 339 9.51 5.74 22.59
N PRO A 340 9.62 5.49 23.90
CA PRO A 340 10.56 4.51 24.45
C PRO A 340 10.37 3.08 23.94
N THR A 341 9.14 2.74 23.53
CA THR A 341 8.80 1.42 22.99
C THR A 341 9.14 1.28 21.50
N THR A 342 9.41 2.39 20.79
CA THR A 342 9.85 2.34 19.39
C THR A 342 11.33 2.00 19.34
N LYS A 343 11.69 0.78 18.92
CA LYS A 343 13.10 0.40 18.74
C LYS A 343 13.70 1.21 17.60
N ASP A 344 13.03 1.18 16.45
CA ASP A 344 13.50 1.83 15.23
C ASP A 344 12.37 2.08 14.23
N PHE A 345 12.69 2.74 13.12
CA PHE A 345 11.81 2.88 11.98
C PHE A 345 12.42 2.27 10.72
N ILE A 346 11.56 1.96 9.75
CA ILE A 346 11.96 1.51 8.42
C ILE A 346 11.20 2.29 7.35
N GLN A 347 11.86 2.47 6.23
CA GLN A 347 11.32 2.95 4.96
C GLN A 347 11.48 1.84 3.93
N ILE A 348 10.92 1.99 2.73
CA ILE A 348 11.12 0.98 1.68
C ILE A 348 12.60 0.77 1.40
N ARG A 349 13.36 1.87 1.35
CA ARG A 349 14.80 1.85 1.04
C ARG A 349 15.66 1.29 2.17
N THR A 350 15.20 1.40 3.43
CA THR A 350 15.99 1.02 4.61
C THR A 350 15.60 -0.33 5.21
N ALA A 351 14.40 -0.85 4.88
CA ALA A 351 13.90 -2.13 5.36
C ALA A 351 14.85 -3.33 5.11
N PRO A 352 15.50 -3.48 3.94
CA PRO A 352 16.45 -4.56 3.68
C PRO A 352 17.58 -4.72 4.70
N LEU A 353 17.96 -3.65 5.39
CA LEU A 353 18.97 -3.67 6.43
C LEU A 353 18.34 -3.59 7.82
N LYS A 354 17.52 -2.57 8.07
CA LYS A 354 17.01 -2.27 9.41
C LYS A 354 16.01 -3.30 9.91
N LEU A 355 15.13 -3.81 9.04
CA LEU A 355 14.18 -4.85 9.43
C LEU A 355 14.91 -6.19 9.63
N ARG A 356 15.84 -6.55 8.75
CA ARG A 356 16.68 -7.74 8.94
C ARG A 356 17.49 -7.66 10.23
N ARG A 357 18.11 -6.52 10.54
CA ARG A 357 18.78 -6.30 11.82
C ARG A 357 17.82 -6.46 13.00
N ALA A 358 16.59 -5.95 12.91
CA ALA A 358 15.60 -6.14 13.98
C ALA A 358 15.26 -7.64 14.20
N LEU A 359 15.14 -8.42 13.12
CA LEU A 359 14.93 -9.87 13.17
C LEU A 359 16.13 -10.62 13.76
N GLN A 360 17.33 -10.29 13.30
CA GLN A 360 18.58 -10.86 13.83
C GLN A 360 18.79 -10.51 15.31
N GLY A 361 18.38 -9.30 15.73
CA GLY A 361 18.43 -8.86 17.12
C GLY A 361 17.47 -9.59 18.06
N ILE A 362 16.40 -10.20 17.54
CA ILE A 362 15.56 -11.16 18.29
C ILE A 362 15.99 -12.62 18.07
N LEU A 363 17.20 -12.82 17.56
CA LEU A 363 17.79 -14.11 17.23
C LEU A 363 16.88 -14.95 16.33
N PHE A 364 16.26 -14.34 15.33
CA PHE A 364 15.49 -15.03 14.30
C PHE A 364 16.31 -15.15 13.02
N LEU A 365 16.70 -16.39 12.68
CA LEU A 365 17.42 -16.72 11.45
C LEU A 365 16.43 -16.85 10.28
N THR A 366 16.67 -16.09 9.22
CA THR A 366 15.97 -16.29 7.95
C THR A 366 16.77 -17.25 7.06
N PRO A 367 16.14 -17.89 6.06
CA PRO A 367 16.88 -18.72 5.11
C PRO A 367 18.03 -17.99 4.41
N LEU A 368 17.92 -16.68 4.18
CA LEU A 368 19.01 -15.88 3.62
C LEU A 368 20.28 -15.90 4.48
N GLU A 369 20.16 -15.90 5.82
CA GLU A 369 21.35 -16.05 6.68
C GLU A 369 21.97 -17.44 6.58
N ILE A 370 21.17 -18.49 6.38
CA ILE A 370 21.67 -19.86 6.14
C ILE A 370 22.40 -19.92 4.81
N GLU A 371 21.82 -19.35 3.75
CA GLU A 371 22.43 -19.25 2.43
C GLU A 371 23.77 -18.49 2.50
N HIS A 372 23.81 -17.37 3.21
CA HIS A 372 25.05 -16.63 3.46
C HIS A 372 26.09 -17.48 4.22
N ALA A 373 25.68 -18.24 5.23
CA ALA A 373 26.60 -19.11 5.95
C ALA A 373 27.17 -20.24 5.07
N VAL A 374 26.37 -20.78 4.14
CA VAL A 374 26.83 -21.77 3.16
C VAL A 374 27.97 -21.23 2.31
N ILE A 375 27.85 -20.03 1.75
CA ILE A 375 28.86 -19.46 0.84
C ILE A 375 30.05 -18.79 1.56
N ARG A 376 29.92 -18.52 2.86
CA ARG A 376 31.04 -18.06 3.72
C ARG A 376 31.92 -19.20 4.21
N THR A 377 31.44 -20.43 4.11
CA THR A 377 32.14 -21.65 4.55
C THR A 377 32.42 -22.55 3.35
N SER A 378 32.93 -23.75 3.60
CA SER A 378 33.03 -24.76 2.53
C SER A 378 31.68 -25.39 2.17
N GLY A 379 30.57 -24.96 2.79
CA GLY A 379 29.25 -25.55 2.67
C GLY A 379 29.04 -26.81 3.52
N LYS A 380 30.03 -27.20 4.34
CA LYS A 380 29.88 -28.33 5.27
C LYS A 380 29.01 -27.93 6.46
N GLU A 381 28.11 -28.82 6.85
CA GLU A 381 27.13 -28.58 7.90
C GLU A 381 27.76 -28.13 9.23
N ASN A 382 28.85 -28.76 9.67
CA ASN A 382 29.52 -28.41 10.91
C ASN A 382 30.13 -26.99 10.90
N GLU A 383 30.68 -26.56 9.76
CA GLU A 383 31.24 -25.21 9.60
C GLU A 383 30.13 -24.15 9.58
N ILE A 384 29.00 -24.46 8.92
CA ILE A 384 27.81 -23.59 8.89
C ILE A 384 27.28 -23.38 10.31
N TYR A 385 27.09 -24.47 11.07
CA TYR A 385 26.62 -24.39 12.45
C TYR A 385 27.59 -23.61 13.34
N GLN A 386 28.90 -23.86 13.21
CA GLN A 386 29.89 -23.13 14.01
C GLN A 386 29.87 -21.63 13.73
N LEU A 387 29.81 -21.23 12.45
CA LEU A 387 29.74 -19.83 12.06
C LEU A 387 28.51 -19.13 12.68
N LEU A 388 27.35 -19.77 12.61
CA LEU A 388 26.10 -19.19 13.15
C LEU A 388 26.11 -19.14 14.69
N ARG A 389 26.75 -20.10 15.37
CA ARG A 389 26.97 -20.01 16.82
C ARG A 389 27.86 -18.84 17.18
N ASP A 390 28.93 -18.61 16.41
CA ASP A 390 29.84 -17.49 16.62
C ASP A 390 29.14 -16.14 16.40
N GLU A 391 28.09 -16.09 15.57
CA GLU A 391 27.20 -14.94 15.42
C GLU A 391 26.13 -14.80 16.53
N GLY A 392 26.07 -15.77 17.46
CA GLY A 392 25.25 -15.74 18.67
C GLY A 392 23.87 -16.41 18.56
N TYR A 393 23.63 -17.23 17.54
CA TYR A 393 22.39 -17.99 17.41
C TYR A 393 22.44 -19.30 18.20
N THR A 394 21.29 -19.75 18.71
CA THR A 394 21.18 -21.01 19.46
C THR A 394 21.10 -22.21 18.51
N ASP A 395 21.49 -23.39 18.99
CA ASP A 395 21.44 -24.62 18.18
C ASP A 395 20.01 -24.96 17.72
N GLU A 396 19.00 -24.70 18.54
CA GLU A 396 17.60 -24.94 18.19
C GLU A 396 17.17 -24.06 17.03
N GLU A 397 17.56 -22.78 17.04
CA GLU A 397 17.22 -21.83 16.01
C GLU A 397 17.98 -22.12 14.70
N ILE A 398 19.27 -22.46 14.80
CA ILE A 398 20.08 -22.88 13.65
C ILE A 398 19.44 -24.12 13.03
N SER A 399 19.12 -25.14 13.83
CA SER A 399 18.50 -26.37 13.35
C SER A 399 17.17 -26.11 12.65
N ARG A 400 16.30 -25.27 13.26
CA ARG A 400 15.02 -24.85 12.66
C ARG A 400 15.21 -24.21 11.29
N ALA A 401 16.04 -23.16 11.21
CA ALA A 401 16.24 -22.41 9.99
C ALA A 401 16.94 -23.23 8.91
N PHE A 402 17.89 -24.09 9.31
CA PHE A 402 18.61 -24.99 8.41
C PHE A 402 17.67 -26.04 7.81
N SER A 403 16.91 -26.76 8.64
CA SER A 403 15.93 -27.75 8.17
C SER A 403 14.90 -27.12 7.24
N LEU A 404 14.41 -25.92 7.56
CA LEU A 404 13.49 -25.17 6.70
C LEU A 404 14.14 -24.82 5.35
N SER A 405 15.40 -24.36 5.37
CA SER A 405 16.12 -23.98 4.15
C SER A 405 16.34 -25.18 3.21
N VAL A 406 16.54 -26.37 3.76
CA VAL A 406 16.62 -27.61 2.97
C VAL A 406 15.25 -28.02 2.45
N SER A 407 14.21 -28.01 3.29
CA SER A 407 12.86 -28.48 2.90
C SER A 407 12.21 -27.59 1.85
N GLU A 408 12.43 -26.28 1.92
CA GLU A 408 11.92 -25.29 0.96
C GLU A 408 12.81 -25.17 -0.29
N GLY A 409 13.92 -25.90 -0.36
CA GLY A 409 14.81 -25.91 -1.51
C GLY A 409 15.60 -24.60 -1.71
N ASN A 410 15.83 -23.84 -0.63
CA ASN A 410 16.72 -22.67 -0.64
C ASN A 410 18.19 -23.11 -0.78
N ILE A 411 18.54 -24.21 -0.12
CA ILE A 411 19.83 -24.89 -0.24
C ILE A 411 19.65 -26.36 -0.64
N VAL A 412 20.62 -26.92 -1.35
CA VAL A 412 20.58 -28.30 -1.87
C VAL A 412 21.80 -29.09 -1.41
N ALA A 413 21.60 -30.35 -1.02
CA ALA A 413 22.70 -31.25 -0.70
C ALA A 413 23.42 -31.66 -1.99
N TYR A 414 24.75 -31.58 -2.00
CA TYR A 414 25.58 -32.00 -3.14
C TYR A 414 26.69 -32.99 -2.74
N GLY A 415 26.65 -33.45 -1.49
CA GLY A 415 27.53 -34.46 -0.92
C GLY A 415 27.04 -34.85 0.47
N GLU A 416 27.77 -35.73 1.14
CA GLU A 416 27.47 -36.10 2.52
C GLU A 416 27.72 -34.90 3.44
N HIS A 417 26.67 -34.43 4.13
CA HIS A 417 26.70 -33.25 5.01
C HIS A 417 27.27 -31.97 4.37
N LYS A 418 27.03 -31.78 3.06
CA LYS A 418 27.53 -30.64 2.29
C LYS A 418 26.44 -30.01 1.41
N TYR A 419 26.31 -28.70 1.49
CA TYR A 419 25.18 -27.93 0.97
C TYR A 419 25.61 -26.74 0.11
N ALA A 420 24.89 -26.52 -0.98
CA ALA A 420 25.11 -25.43 -1.92
C ALA A 420 23.82 -24.62 -2.07
N ILE A 421 23.94 -23.39 -2.59
CA ILE A 421 22.79 -22.53 -2.88
C ILE A 421 22.00 -23.10 -4.05
N SER A 422 20.68 -23.11 -3.92
CA SER A 422 19.80 -23.50 -5.02
C SER A 422 19.97 -22.54 -6.22
N PRO A 423 19.98 -23.02 -7.48
CA PRO A 423 20.21 -22.16 -8.64
C PRO A 423 19.26 -20.96 -8.75
N SER A 424 18.00 -21.13 -8.32
CA SER A 424 16.99 -20.05 -8.32
C SER A 424 17.26 -18.96 -7.28
N ARG A 425 18.10 -19.24 -6.28
CA ARG A 425 18.43 -18.34 -5.17
C ARG A 425 19.76 -17.61 -5.36
N ILE A 426 20.62 -18.07 -6.27
CA ILE A 426 21.98 -17.51 -6.46
C ILE A 426 21.94 -15.99 -6.63
N GLU A 427 21.11 -15.47 -7.53
CA GLU A 427 21.07 -14.03 -7.83
C GLU A 427 20.69 -13.19 -6.60
N ILE A 428 19.65 -13.58 -5.86
CA ILE A 428 19.21 -12.82 -4.70
C ILE A 428 20.22 -12.90 -3.56
N VAL A 429 20.83 -14.07 -3.36
CA VAL A 429 21.88 -14.28 -2.36
C VAL A 429 23.06 -13.35 -2.61
N ARG A 430 23.59 -13.31 -3.84
CA ARG A 430 24.73 -12.45 -4.21
C ARG A 430 24.47 -10.97 -3.93
N LYS A 431 23.28 -10.47 -4.31
CA LYS A 431 22.87 -9.08 -4.10
C LYS A 431 22.83 -8.68 -2.63
N TYR A 432 22.23 -9.51 -1.80
CA TYR A 432 22.17 -9.25 -0.36
C TYR A 432 23.53 -9.44 0.33
N CYS A 433 24.42 -10.28 -0.17
CA CYS A 433 25.79 -10.36 0.36
C CYS A 433 26.51 -9.03 0.22
N LEU A 434 26.42 -8.43 -0.97
CA LEU A 434 27.05 -7.15 -1.23
C LEU A 434 26.45 -6.03 -0.35
N LEU A 435 25.12 -6.02 -0.21
CA LEU A 435 24.44 -5.08 0.69
C LEU A 435 24.91 -5.24 2.15
N ASP A 436 25.00 -6.47 2.65
CA ASP A 436 25.44 -6.76 4.00
C ASP A 436 26.93 -6.42 4.20
N VAL A 437 27.78 -6.59 3.17
CA VAL A 437 29.19 -6.16 3.20
C VAL A 437 29.29 -4.65 3.36
N ILE A 438 28.56 -3.88 2.57
CA ILE A 438 28.61 -2.41 2.66
C ILE A 438 28.11 -1.96 4.04
N ALA A 439 27.06 -2.59 4.57
CA ALA A 439 26.56 -2.34 5.92
C ALA A 439 27.61 -2.62 7.00
N ASN A 440 28.24 -3.79 6.99
CA ASN A 440 29.11 -4.22 8.08
C ASN A 440 30.53 -3.65 8.04
N TYR A 441 31.05 -3.37 6.84
CA TYR A 441 32.43 -2.94 6.65
C TYR A 441 32.55 -1.49 6.19
N GLY A 442 31.43 -0.79 6.00
CA GLY A 442 31.42 0.63 5.71
C GLY A 442 32.01 1.50 6.80
N ALA A 443 32.15 2.77 6.47
CA ALA A 443 32.58 3.81 7.37
C ALA A 443 31.88 5.14 7.02
N PRO A 444 31.89 6.15 7.92
CA PRO A 444 31.34 7.47 7.60
C PRO A 444 32.12 8.12 6.44
N ILE A 445 31.40 8.47 5.37
CA ILE A 445 31.99 9.15 4.21
C ILE A 445 31.87 10.66 4.40
N SER A 446 33.00 11.36 4.33
CA SER A 446 33.06 12.82 4.45
C SER A 446 32.43 13.51 3.24
N ILE A 447 31.81 14.65 3.49
CA ILE A 447 31.24 15.52 2.45
C ILE A 447 32.35 15.91 1.45
N GLY A 448 32.08 15.77 0.15
CA GLY A 448 33.00 16.03 -0.95
C GLY A 448 33.77 14.79 -1.43
N ASN A 449 33.73 13.67 -0.69
CA ASN A 449 34.39 12.41 -1.05
C ASN A 449 33.40 11.30 -1.43
N GLU A 450 32.15 11.64 -1.76
CA GLU A 450 31.10 10.65 -1.99
C GLU A 450 31.17 9.99 -3.37
N SER A 451 31.87 10.61 -4.33
CA SER A 451 31.96 10.11 -5.70
C SER A 451 32.52 8.69 -5.76
N GLY A 452 31.76 7.76 -6.32
CA GLY A 452 32.14 6.35 -6.43
C GLY A 452 31.96 5.52 -5.15
N CYS A 453 31.39 6.11 -4.11
CA CYS A 453 31.00 5.38 -2.90
C CYS A 453 29.56 4.85 -3.00
N LEU A 454 29.36 3.68 -2.40
CA LEU A 454 28.08 3.02 -2.20
C LEU A 454 27.64 3.32 -0.76
N LEU A 455 26.62 4.15 -0.59
CA LEU A 455 26.09 4.51 0.72
C LEU A 455 24.88 3.63 1.08
N VAL A 456 24.72 3.28 2.35
CA VAL A 456 23.60 2.48 2.87
C VAL A 456 22.97 3.13 4.10
N ALA A 457 21.72 2.75 4.38
CA ALA A 457 20.95 3.26 5.52
C ALA A 457 21.14 2.42 6.79
N GLY A 458 20.64 2.92 7.92
CA GLY A 458 20.65 2.21 9.19
C GLY A 458 21.96 2.32 9.96
N PHE A 459 22.76 3.35 9.69
CA PHE A 459 24.06 3.65 10.29
C PHE A 459 24.24 5.17 10.38
N GLU A 460 25.44 5.65 10.71
CA GLU A 460 25.74 7.08 10.72
C GLU A 460 25.50 7.74 9.34
N THR A 461 25.33 9.06 9.32
CA THR A 461 25.06 9.81 8.09
C THR A 461 26.14 9.55 7.04
N SER A 462 25.73 9.15 5.83
CA SER A 462 26.63 8.79 4.72
C SER A 462 27.59 7.62 5.02
N TRP A 463 27.11 6.58 5.69
CA TRP A 463 27.84 5.32 5.86
C TRP A 463 27.96 4.53 4.55
N GLY A 464 29.17 4.09 4.20
CA GLY A 464 29.37 3.32 2.97
C GLY A 464 30.79 2.88 2.69
N LEU A 465 31.02 2.42 1.45
CA LEU A 465 32.31 1.99 0.93
C LEU A 465 32.52 2.45 -0.50
N PRO A 466 33.76 2.72 -0.95
CA PRO A 466 34.10 2.75 -2.36
C PRO A 466 33.66 1.46 -3.07
N GLN A 467 33.09 1.58 -4.27
CA GLN A 467 32.52 0.42 -5.00
C GLN A 467 33.54 -0.72 -5.20
N ASN A 468 34.79 -0.39 -5.53
CA ASN A 468 35.87 -1.37 -5.69
C ASN A 468 36.21 -2.10 -4.38
N GLU A 469 36.19 -1.39 -3.26
CA GLU A 469 36.42 -1.99 -1.94
C GLU A 469 35.28 -2.90 -1.52
N ALA A 470 34.03 -2.51 -1.78
CA ALA A 470 32.86 -3.35 -1.51
C ALA A 470 32.95 -4.70 -2.23
N ILE A 471 33.35 -4.69 -3.52
CA ILE A 471 33.53 -5.93 -4.30
C ILE A 471 34.69 -6.77 -3.74
N ARG A 472 35.84 -6.15 -3.44
CA ARG A 472 37.01 -6.84 -2.89
C ARG A 472 36.66 -7.51 -1.55
N ILE A 473 36.07 -6.77 -0.63
CA ILE A 473 35.69 -7.28 0.70
C ILE A 473 34.61 -8.36 0.57
N ALA A 474 33.67 -8.23 -0.38
CA ALA A 474 32.68 -9.28 -0.61
C ALA A 474 33.34 -10.62 -0.99
N GLN A 475 34.37 -10.63 -1.84
CA GLN A 475 35.11 -11.85 -2.18
C GLN A 475 35.92 -12.41 -1.01
N GLU A 476 36.45 -11.54 -0.14
CA GLU A 476 37.20 -11.94 1.06
C GLU A 476 36.28 -12.56 2.12
N VAL A 477 35.13 -11.94 2.36
CA VAL A 477 34.16 -12.35 3.39
C VAL A 477 33.31 -13.54 2.93
N PHE A 478 33.03 -13.62 1.63
CA PHE A 478 32.26 -14.69 0.99
C PHE A 478 33.12 -15.41 -0.06
N PRO A 479 34.02 -16.33 0.33
CA PRO A 479 34.90 -17.01 -0.63
C PRO A 479 34.14 -17.74 -1.75
N GLY A 480 32.95 -18.29 -1.45
CA GLY A 480 32.09 -18.93 -2.45
C GLY A 480 31.54 -17.97 -3.51
N LEU A 481 31.59 -16.66 -3.28
CA LEU A 481 31.14 -15.65 -4.24
C LEU A 481 31.99 -15.64 -5.52
N GLY A 482 33.27 -16.01 -5.43
CA GLY A 482 34.14 -16.13 -6.60
C GLY A 482 33.67 -17.18 -7.60
N GLU A 483 33.03 -18.24 -7.14
CA GLU A 483 32.42 -19.27 -8.02
C GLU A 483 31.05 -18.84 -8.54
N LEU A 484 30.31 -18.03 -7.77
CA LEU A 484 28.97 -17.56 -8.12
C LEU A 484 28.99 -16.34 -9.05
N TRP A 485 30.03 -15.51 -9.00
CA TRP A 485 30.33 -14.50 -10.01
C TRP A 485 31.09 -15.16 -11.16
N SER A 486 30.30 -15.75 -12.06
CA SER A 486 30.77 -16.42 -13.26
C SER A 486 31.54 -15.50 -14.20
N ASN A 487 31.28 -14.19 -14.13
CA ASN A 487 31.94 -13.16 -14.92
C ASN A 487 31.95 -11.81 -14.17
N VAL A 488 32.74 -10.86 -14.66
CA VAL A 488 32.89 -9.54 -14.02
C VAL A 488 31.58 -8.73 -14.02
N GLN A 489 30.70 -8.93 -15.01
CA GLN A 489 29.42 -8.23 -15.12
C GLN A 489 28.48 -8.58 -13.95
N ASP A 490 28.57 -9.80 -13.42
CA ASP A 490 27.72 -10.25 -12.31
C ASP A 490 27.82 -9.34 -11.08
N ALA A 491 29.04 -8.87 -10.74
CA ALA A 491 29.26 -7.94 -9.63
C ALA A 491 28.70 -6.54 -9.92
N PHE A 492 28.83 -6.06 -11.16
CA PHE A 492 28.28 -4.77 -11.57
C PHE A 492 26.75 -4.78 -11.62
N ASP A 493 26.15 -5.89 -12.06
CA ASP A 493 24.71 -6.07 -12.09
C ASP A 493 24.12 -6.14 -10.67
N ASP A 494 24.83 -6.76 -9.73
CA ASP A 494 24.43 -6.77 -8.32
C ASP A 494 24.45 -5.34 -7.73
N VAL A 495 25.51 -4.56 -7.96
CA VAL A 495 25.59 -3.14 -7.57
C VAL A 495 24.44 -2.35 -8.20
N GLN A 496 24.25 -2.49 -9.52
CA GLN A 496 23.23 -1.76 -10.26
C GLN A 496 21.82 -2.11 -9.76
N TRP A 497 21.59 -3.37 -9.39
CA TRP A 497 20.34 -3.79 -8.78
C TRP A 497 20.09 -3.09 -7.45
N LEU A 498 21.10 -3.02 -6.56
CA LEU A 498 21.00 -2.33 -5.28
C LEU A 498 20.67 -0.83 -5.46
N ILE A 499 21.31 -0.18 -6.44
CA ILE A 499 21.05 1.23 -6.79
C ILE A 499 19.62 1.38 -7.33
N SER A 500 19.20 0.51 -8.26
CA SER A 500 17.87 0.58 -8.87
C SER A 500 16.73 0.38 -7.86
N ARG A 501 16.99 -0.40 -6.80
CA ARG A 501 16.07 -0.61 -5.68
C ARG A 501 16.11 0.53 -4.67
N GLY A 502 17.09 1.42 -4.76
CA GLY A 502 17.34 2.47 -3.78
C GLY A 502 17.85 1.96 -2.43
N PHE A 503 18.37 0.72 -2.38
CA PHE A 503 18.97 0.15 -1.16
C PHE A 503 20.36 0.71 -0.91
N VAL A 504 21.00 1.14 -2.00
CA VAL A 504 22.26 1.86 -2.02
C VAL A 504 22.05 3.17 -2.78
N ILE A 505 22.64 4.25 -2.28
CA ILE A 505 22.72 5.52 -3.00
C ILE A 505 24.16 5.71 -3.45
N THR A 506 24.33 6.10 -4.71
CA THR A 506 25.58 6.66 -5.23
C THR A 506 25.41 8.17 -5.38
N LYS A 507 26.44 8.94 -5.06
CA LYS A 507 26.48 10.39 -5.25
C LYS A 507 27.49 10.79 -6.29
#